data_AF-A0A923EHI6-F1
#
_entry.id   AF-A0A923EHI6-F1
#
_cell.length_a   1.000
_cell.length_b   1.000
_cell.length_c   1.000
_cell.angle_alpha   90.00
_cell.angle_beta   90.00
_cell.angle_gamma   90.00
#
_symmetry.space_group_name_H-M   'P 1'
#
loop_
_entity.id
_entity.type
_entity.pdbx_description
1 polymer ?
#
loop_
_entity_poly.entity_id
_entity_poly.type
_entity_poly.pdbx_seq_one_letter_code
_entity_poly.pdbx_strand_id
1 'polypeptide(L)'
;MGVSLIEEFLTGDSKAIRDLANNEAALVGFLTLAKGIDDLPDLSTRFFEESRSLYQVTSSGYSIDELVAILSEFFGTPAKAPGKSLPVTLRFDPIVKYLGGIRKDQTLFLKKLKTGAFYGALWPWKRDAAKIEVHLGFFSSSMSNEDYNQLGTLVQKFLNQ
;
A
#
# COMPACT_ATOMS: atom_id res chain seq x y z
N MET A 1 -4.02 13.26 -17.99
CA MET A 1 -2.62 12.80 -18.06
C MET A 1 -2.40 11.45 -17.37
N GLY A 2 -3.22 11.01 -16.40
CA GLY A 2 -3.04 9.70 -15.74
C GLY A 2 -3.39 8.46 -16.58
N VAL A 3 -4.41 8.53 -17.45
CA VAL A 3 -4.89 7.38 -18.25
C VAL A 3 -3.80 6.84 -19.20
N SER A 4 -3.02 7.72 -19.84
CA SER A 4 -1.97 7.33 -20.78
C SER A 4 -0.81 6.59 -20.12
N LEU A 5 -0.47 6.92 -18.87
CA LEU A 5 0.58 6.24 -18.11
C LEU A 5 0.17 4.82 -17.69
N ILE A 6 -1.10 4.61 -17.38
CA ILE A 6 -1.58 3.29 -16.96
C ILE A 6 -1.53 2.32 -18.15
N GLU A 7 -2.02 2.74 -19.31
CA GLU A 7 -1.99 1.93 -20.55
C GLU A 7 -0.56 1.67 -21.06
N GLU A 8 0.36 2.63 -20.89
CA GLU A 8 1.75 2.50 -21.33
C GLU A 8 2.57 1.55 -20.44
N PHE A 9 2.27 1.47 -19.13
CA PHE A 9 3.07 0.70 -18.18
C PHE A 9 2.49 -0.65 -17.78
N LEU A 10 1.16 -0.83 -17.84
CA LEU A 10 0.51 -2.11 -17.54
C LEU A 10 0.38 -2.99 -18.80
N THR A 11 1.53 -3.38 -19.36
CA THR A 11 1.60 -4.19 -20.60
C THR A 11 1.62 -5.70 -20.36
N GLY A 12 1.72 -6.14 -19.11
CA GLY A 12 1.74 -7.55 -18.73
C GLY A 12 0.43 -8.29 -19.04
N ASP A 13 0.56 -9.56 -19.43
CA ASP A 13 -0.58 -10.42 -19.79
C ASP A 13 -1.22 -11.17 -18.60
N SER A 14 -0.70 -10.97 -17.38
CA SER A 14 -1.23 -11.67 -16.22
C SER A 14 -2.66 -11.24 -15.90
N LYS A 15 -3.41 -12.16 -15.28
CA LYS A 15 -4.78 -11.86 -14.82
C LYS A 15 -4.81 -10.67 -13.86
N ALA A 16 -3.76 -10.50 -13.06
CA ALA A 16 -3.62 -9.41 -12.11
C ALA A 16 -3.44 -8.05 -12.79
N ILE A 17 -2.57 -7.96 -13.80
CA ILE A 17 -2.38 -6.73 -14.57
C ILE A 17 -3.66 -6.35 -15.33
N ARG A 18 -4.32 -7.33 -15.96
CA ARG A 18 -5.60 -7.11 -16.64
C ARG A 18 -6.69 -6.65 -15.67
N ASP A 19 -6.76 -7.20 -14.47
CA ASP A 19 -7.72 -6.76 -13.46
C ASP A 19 -7.40 -5.35 -12.97
N LEU A 20 -6.12 -5.00 -12.76
CA LEU A 20 -5.71 -3.63 -12.42
C LEU A 20 -6.09 -2.63 -13.51
N ALA A 21 -5.81 -2.94 -14.78
CA ALA A 21 -6.18 -2.10 -15.92
C ALA A 21 -7.71 -1.94 -16.03
N ASN A 22 -8.48 -3.01 -15.80
CA ASN A 22 -9.95 -2.94 -15.79
C ASN A 22 -10.53 -2.22 -14.58
N ASN A 23 -9.75 -2.03 -13.51
CA ASN A 23 -10.15 -1.31 -12.30
C ASN A 23 -9.34 0.00 -12.18
N GLU A 24 -9.26 0.76 -13.27
CA GLU A 24 -8.50 2.00 -13.37
C GLU A 24 -8.80 2.96 -12.20
N ALA A 25 -10.07 3.14 -11.84
CA ALA A 25 -10.46 4.01 -10.72
C ALA A 25 -9.83 3.58 -9.37
N ALA A 26 -9.66 2.28 -9.13
CA ALA A 26 -9.01 1.78 -7.92
C ALA A 26 -7.50 2.01 -7.97
N LEU A 27 -6.87 1.84 -9.14
CA LEU A 27 -5.45 2.12 -9.33
C LEU A 27 -5.15 3.62 -9.21
N VAL A 28 -5.93 4.47 -9.87
CA VAL A 28 -5.81 5.93 -9.74
C VAL A 28 -6.01 6.35 -8.29
N GLY A 29 -7.03 5.83 -7.60
CA GLY A 29 -7.23 6.12 -6.18
C GLY A 29 -6.04 5.71 -5.30
N PHE A 30 -5.39 4.58 -5.60
CA PHE A 30 -4.19 4.15 -4.91
C PHE A 30 -3.00 5.08 -5.19
N LEU A 31 -2.80 5.48 -6.45
CA LEU A 31 -1.74 6.42 -6.85
C LEU A 31 -1.94 7.80 -6.23
N THR A 32 -3.18 8.31 -6.22
CA THR A 32 -3.53 9.56 -5.55
C THR A 32 -3.30 9.49 -4.05
N LEU A 33 -3.64 8.37 -3.39
CA LEU A 33 -3.30 8.18 -1.98
C LEU A 33 -1.78 8.21 -1.76
N ALA A 34 -1.01 7.47 -2.56
CA ALA A 34 0.44 7.42 -2.43
C ALA A 34 1.06 8.81 -2.59
N LYS A 35 0.62 9.58 -3.60
CA LYS A 35 1.06 10.97 -3.82
C LYS A 35 0.61 11.90 -2.69
N GLY A 36 -0.63 11.77 -2.22
CA GLY A 36 -1.14 12.56 -1.11
C GLY A 36 -0.39 12.31 0.20
N ILE A 37 0.09 11.08 0.42
CA ILE A 37 1.02 10.80 1.52
C ILE A 37 2.36 11.44 1.21
N ASP A 38 2.96 11.21 0.05
CA ASP A 38 4.28 11.72 -0.33
C ASP A 38 4.43 13.24 -0.21
N ASP A 39 3.35 13.98 -0.46
CA ASP A 39 3.30 15.44 -0.34
C ASP A 39 3.13 15.95 1.11
N LEU A 40 2.95 15.05 2.10
CA LEU A 40 2.86 15.45 3.51
C LEU A 40 4.24 15.95 4.01
N PRO A 41 4.25 17.02 4.84
CA PRO A 41 5.46 17.40 5.57
C PRO A 41 5.93 16.29 6.52
N ASP A 42 7.19 16.36 6.94
CA ASP A 42 7.77 15.47 7.98
C ASP A 42 7.74 13.97 7.63
N LEU A 43 7.80 13.66 6.34
CA LEU A 43 8.07 12.32 5.83
C LEU A 43 9.54 12.14 5.49
N SER A 44 10.06 10.95 5.76
CA SER A 44 11.40 10.55 5.34
C SER A 44 11.36 9.21 4.62
N THR A 45 11.95 9.18 3.43
CA THR A 45 12.16 7.94 2.67
C THR A 45 13.33 7.19 3.31
N ARG A 46 13.12 5.95 3.75
CA ARG A 46 14.23 5.11 4.20
C ARG A 46 14.98 4.58 3.00
N PHE A 47 16.16 5.14 2.74
CA PHE A 47 17.03 4.78 1.61
C PHE A 47 17.68 3.38 1.68
N PHE A 48 17.60 2.66 2.81
CA PHE A 48 18.43 1.47 3.06
C PHE A 48 17.68 0.14 3.17
N GLU A 49 16.37 0.10 2.94
CA GLU A 49 15.62 -1.17 2.91
C GLU A 49 15.02 -1.36 1.51
N GLU A 50 15.33 -2.48 0.85
CA GLU A 50 14.53 -2.98 -0.27
C GLU A 50 13.12 -3.20 0.26
N SER A 51 12.23 -2.24 0.01
CA SER A 51 10.85 -2.36 0.44
C SER A 51 10.15 -3.42 -0.40
N ARG A 52 9.47 -4.34 0.27
CA ARG A 52 8.51 -5.23 -0.41
C ARG A 52 7.30 -4.43 -0.93
N SER A 53 7.06 -3.23 -0.40
CA SER A 53 5.91 -2.40 -0.76
C SER A 53 6.21 -1.55 -1.98
N LEU A 54 5.17 -1.20 -2.74
CA LEU A 54 5.30 -0.31 -3.90
C LEU A 54 5.70 1.11 -3.48
N TYR A 55 5.31 1.50 -2.26
CA TYR A 55 5.66 2.76 -1.63
C TYR A 55 5.86 2.57 -0.12
N GLN A 56 6.93 3.15 0.43
CA GLN A 56 7.23 3.11 1.85
C GLN A 56 7.91 4.41 2.30
N VAL A 57 7.40 4.97 3.41
CA VAL A 57 7.95 6.17 4.06
C VAL A 57 7.79 6.09 5.57
N THR A 58 8.65 6.78 6.31
CA THR A 58 8.48 7.00 7.74
C THR A 58 7.84 8.37 7.96
N SER A 59 6.69 8.39 8.63
CA SER A 59 6.10 9.62 9.17
C SER A 59 6.57 9.87 10.60
N SER A 60 6.98 11.10 10.90
CA SER A 60 7.37 11.53 12.26
C SER A 60 6.53 12.68 12.82
N GLY A 61 5.69 13.31 12.00
CA GLY A 61 4.85 14.45 12.38
C GLY A 61 3.36 14.11 12.58
N TYR A 62 2.93 12.91 12.18
CA TYR A 62 1.52 12.52 12.19
C TYR A 62 1.25 11.40 13.18
N SER A 63 0.13 11.52 13.89
CA SER A 63 -0.39 10.46 14.73
C SER A 63 -0.94 9.29 13.90
N ILE A 64 -1.04 8.12 14.54
CA ILE A 64 -1.63 6.94 13.90
C ILE A 64 -3.09 7.17 13.49
N ASP A 65 -3.85 7.96 14.26
CA ASP A 65 -5.25 8.23 13.98
C ASP A 65 -5.43 9.15 12.75
N GLU A 66 -4.54 10.14 12.57
CA GLU A 66 -4.50 10.98 11.37
C GLU A 66 -4.16 10.16 10.13
N LEU A 67 -3.14 9.31 10.21
CA LEU A 67 -2.78 8.41 9.11
C LEU A 67 -3.89 7.40 8.82
N VAL A 68 -4.59 6.90 9.85
CA VAL A 68 -5.77 6.05 9.68
C VAL A 68 -6.86 6.79 8.92
N ALA A 69 -7.13 8.05 9.23
CA ALA A 69 -8.14 8.86 8.53
C ALA A 69 -7.78 9.00 7.04
N ILE A 70 -6.53 9.36 6.73
CA ILE A 70 -6.02 9.51 5.36
C ILE A 70 -6.16 8.20 4.57
N LEU A 71 -5.67 7.08 5.12
CA LEU A 71 -5.78 5.78 4.45
C LEU A 71 -7.24 5.33 4.29
N SER A 72 -8.12 5.69 5.22
CA SER A 72 -9.53 5.31 5.19
C SER A 72 -10.30 5.95 4.03
N GLU A 73 -9.86 7.09 3.49
CA GLU A 73 -10.49 7.71 2.33
C GLU A 73 -10.47 6.80 1.09
N PHE A 74 -9.37 6.06 0.90
CA PHE A 74 -9.25 5.10 -0.19
C PHE A 74 -9.68 3.69 0.20
N PHE A 75 -9.22 3.20 1.36
CA PHE A 75 -9.41 1.81 1.77
C PHE A 75 -10.73 1.54 2.49
N GLY A 76 -11.37 2.57 3.03
CA GLY A 76 -12.48 2.42 3.98
C GLY A 76 -11.98 1.95 5.35
N THR A 77 -12.82 1.19 6.06
CA THR A 77 -12.51 0.74 7.43
C THR A 77 -11.28 -0.17 7.47
N PRO A 78 -10.38 -0.01 8.46
CA PRO A 78 -9.22 -0.89 8.60
C PRO A 78 -9.65 -2.33 8.83
N ALA A 79 -9.05 -3.24 8.07
CA ALA A 79 -9.19 -4.69 8.23
C ALA A 79 -8.65 -5.13 9.61
N LYS A 80 -7.65 -4.42 10.13
CA LYS A 80 -7.19 -4.50 11.53
C LYS A 80 -6.91 -3.09 12.05
N ALA A 81 -7.69 -2.66 13.04
CA ALA A 81 -7.51 -1.38 13.72
C ALA A 81 -6.30 -1.37 14.67
N PRO A 82 -5.74 -0.19 15.00
CA PRO A 82 -4.64 -0.05 15.93
C PRO A 82 -5.02 -0.57 17.33
N GLY A 83 -4.06 -1.22 18.00
CA GLY A 83 -4.24 -1.77 19.35
C GLY A 83 -5.15 -3.01 19.45
N LYS A 84 -5.80 -3.41 18.36
CA LYS A 84 -6.65 -4.62 18.31
C LYS A 84 -5.85 -5.84 17.90
N SER A 85 -6.29 -7.01 18.37
CA SER A 85 -5.76 -8.30 17.92
C SER A 85 -6.10 -8.54 16.45
N LEU A 86 -5.24 -9.29 15.75
CA LEU A 86 -5.52 -9.70 14.37
C LEU A 86 -6.80 -10.55 14.34
N PRO A 87 -7.83 -10.16 13.56
CA PRO A 87 -9.02 -10.97 13.35
C PRO A 87 -8.66 -12.37 12.86
N VAL A 88 -9.40 -13.39 13.31
CA VAL A 88 -9.15 -14.79 12.93
C VAL A 88 -9.23 -14.98 11.42
N THR A 89 -10.13 -14.25 10.76
CA THR A 89 -10.30 -14.24 9.30
C THR A 89 -9.06 -13.80 8.53
N LEU A 90 -8.21 -12.96 9.13
CA LEU A 90 -6.97 -12.48 8.52
C LEU A 90 -5.75 -13.35 8.84
N ARG A 91 -5.84 -14.29 9.81
CA ARG A 91 -4.70 -15.12 10.22
C ARG A 91 -4.11 -15.93 9.06
N PHE A 92 -4.93 -16.31 8.09
CA PHE A 92 -4.54 -17.09 6.92
C PHE A 92 -4.56 -16.27 5.63
N ASP A 93 -4.77 -14.95 5.73
CA ASP A 93 -4.77 -14.10 4.54
C ASP A 93 -3.35 -14.03 3.97
N PRO A 94 -3.16 -14.30 2.65
CA PRO A 94 -1.85 -14.27 2.01
C PRO A 94 -1.07 -12.97 2.24
N ILE A 95 -1.77 -11.83 2.38
CA ILE A 95 -1.14 -10.52 2.60
C ILE A 95 -0.51 -10.46 3.99
N VAL A 96 -1.16 -11.04 5.01
CA VAL A 96 -0.58 -11.12 6.35
C VAL A 96 0.71 -11.94 6.33
N LYS A 97 0.75 -13.05 5.58
CA LYS A 97 1.97 -13.85 5.41
C LYS A 97 3.04 -13.09 4.64
N TYR A 98 2.67 -12.41 3.56
CA TYR A 98 3.56 -11.60 2.73
C TYR A 98 4.25 -10.49 3.53
N LEU A 99 3.50 -9.83 4.41
CA LEU A 99 3.97 -8.79 5.32
C LEU A 99 4.74 -9.33 6.55
N GLY A 100 4.89 -10.65 6.71
CA GLY A 100 5.62 -11.25 7.82
C GLY A 100 4.84 -11.26 9.16
N GLY A 101 3.52 -11.17 9.10
CA GLY A 101 2.64 -11.08 10.26
C GLY A 101 2.37 -9.63 10.68
N ILE A 102 1.39 -9.44 11.57
CA ILE A 102 0.93 -8.11 11.99
C ILE A 102 0.78 -8.05 13.50
N ARG A 103 1.47 -7.11 14.13
CA ARG A 103 1.50 -6.90 15.59
C ARG A 103 0.28 -6.13 16.08
N LYS A 104 0.06 -6.14 17.40
CA LYS A 104 -1.14 -5.55 18.04
C LYS A 104 -1.28 -4.04 17.77
N ASP A 105 -0.18 -3.31 17.82
CA ASP A 105 -0.04 -1.87 17.60
C ASP A 105 -0.09 -1.44 16.13
N GLN A 106 0.03 -2.39 15.20
CA GLN A 106 0.02 -2.12 13.76
C GLN A 106 -1.40 -2.08 13.19
N THR A 107 -1.59 -1.26 12.16
CA THR A 107 -2.87 -1.16 11.42
C THR A 107 -2.72 -1.80 10.05
N LEU A 108 -3.78 -2.47 9.58
CA LEU A 108 -3.87 -3.00 8.21
C LEU A 108 -5.17 -2.58 7.56
N PHE A 109 -5.05 -2.12 6.32
CA PHE A 109 -6.12 -1.85 5.39
C PHE A 109 -6.00 -2.79 4.20
N LEU A 110 -7.14 -3.24 3.68
CA LEU A 110 -7.21 -4.11 2.51
C LEU A 110 -8.34 -3.65 1.60
N LYS A 111 -8.05 -3.47 0.31
CA LYS A 111 -9.06 -3.23 -0.73
C LYS A 111 -8.94 -4.31 -1.79
N LYS A 112 -9.86 -5.27 -1.75
CA LYS A 112 -9.85 -6.46 -2.60
C LYS A 112 -10.31 -6.13 -4.02
N LEU A 113 -9.59 -6.66 -5.00
CA LEU A 113 -9.98 -6.80 -6.40
C LEU A 113 -10.30 -8.28 -6.68
N LYS A 114 -10.60 -8.63 -7.94
CA LYS A 114 -10.92 -10.01 -8.31
C LYS A 114 -9.69 -10.92 -8.19
N THR A 115 -8.51 -10.39 -8.49
CA THR A 115 -7.27 -11.18 -8.66
C THR A 115 -6.18 -10.83 -7.66
N GLY A 116 -6.39 -9.83 -6.81
CA GLY A 116 -5.45 -9.40 -5.78
C GLY A 116 -6.09 -8.39 -4.84
N ALA A 117 -5.29 -7.72 -4.03
CA ALA A 117 -5.76 -6.61 -3.21
C ALA A 117 -4.69 -5.55 -3.03
N PHE A 118 -5.12 -4.29 -3.02
CA PHE A 118 -4.30 -3.23 -2.47
C PHE A 118 -4.25 -3.37 -0.96
N TYR A 119 -3.11 -3.06 -0.36
CA TYR A 119 -2.94 -3.00 1.08
C TYR A 119 -2.30 -1.68 1.48
N GLY A 120 -2.69 -1.23 2.68
CA GLY A 120 -2.05 -0.13 3.39
C GLY A 120 -1.73 -0.60 4.80
N ALA A 121 -0.51 -0.39 5.29
CA ALA A 121 -0.13 -0.77 6.63
C ALA A 121 0.57 0.38 7.35
N LEU A 122 0.23 0.56 8.63
CA LEU A 122 0.83 1.56 9.52
C LEU A 122 1.56 0.83 10.63
N TRP A 123 2.88 0.96 10.67
CA TRP A 123 3.75 0.27 11.60
C TRP A 123 4.52 1.26 12.48
N PRO A 124 3.98 1.60 13.66
CA PRO A 124 4.72 2.36 14.66
C PRO A 124 6.03 1.67 15.04
N TRP A 125 7.10 2.44 15.22
CA TRP A 125 8.36 1.88 15.69
C TRP A 125 8.23 1.47 17.15
N LYS A 126 8.77 0.29 17.48
CA LYS A 126 8.70 -0.24 18.85
C LYS A 126 9.38 0.66 19.90
N ARG A 127 10.44 1.38 19.51
CA ARG A 127 11.21 2.25 20.42
C ARG A 127 10.72 3.69 20.42
N ASP A 128 9.97 4.10 19.40
CA ASP A 128 9.54 5.48 19.21
C ASP A 128 8.21 5.48 18.44
N ALA A 129 7.10 5.37 19.17
CA ALA A 129 5.78 5.24 18.56
C ALA A 129 5.31 6.50 17.82
N ALA A 130 6.03 7.63 17.96
CA ALA A 130 5.80 8.83 17.15
C ALA A 130 6.30 8.65 15.71
N LYS A 131 7.16 7.66 15.45
CA LYS A 131 7.59 7.28 14.11
C LYS A 131 6.76 6.11 13.60
N ILE A 132 6.09 6.31 12.47
CA ILE A 132 5.19 5.33 11.88
C ILE A 132 5.67 5.05 10.46
N GLU A 133 6.05 3.79 10.19
CA GLU A 133 6.26 3.36 8.81
C GLU A 133 4.91 3.19 8.13
N VAL A 134 4.75 3.85 6.99
CA VAL A 134 3.61 3.70 6.10
C VAL A 134 4.04 2.80 4.95
N HIS A 135 3.30 1.72 4.74
CA HIS A 135 3.52 0.79 3.64
C HIS A 135 2.28 0.77 2.75
N LEU A 136 2.45 1.06 1.46
CA LEU A 136 1.39 0.92 0.46
C LEU A 136 1.84 -0.05 -0.63
N GLY A 137 0.98 -0.99 -0.99
CA GLY A 137 1.31 -1.95 -2.03
C GLY A 137 0.11 -2.69 -2.60
N PHE A 138 0.41 -3.62 -3.49
CA PHE A 138 -0.55 -4.55 -4.07
C PHE A 138 -0.05 -5.97 -3.90
N PHE A 139 -0.95 -6.91 -3.67
CA PHE A 139 -0.59 -8.32 -3.62
C PHE A 139 -1.55 -9.15 -4.47
N SER A 140 -0.99 -9.97 -5.34
CA SER A 140 -1.69 -11.03 -6.06
C SER A 140 -0.82 -12.27 -6.09
N SER A 141 -1.40 -13.44 -5.83
CA SER A 141 -0.70 -14.72 -5.94
C SER A 141 -0.40 -15.12 -7.39
N SER A 142 -0.98 -14.43 -8.37
CA SER A 142 -0.83 -14.72 -9.81
C SER A 142 0.06 -13.73 -10.56
N MET A 143 0.61 -12.73 -9.86
CA MET A 143 1.45 -11.70 -10.44
C MET A 143 2.92 -12.13 -10.39
N SER A 144 3.65 -11.97 -11.50
CA SER A 144 5.09 -12.23 -11.56
C SER A 144 5.89 -11.08 -10.95
N ASN A 145 7.19 -11.30 -10.74
CA ASN A 145 8.07 -10.24 -10.27
C ASN A 145 8.23 -9.13 -11.32
N GLU A 146 8.24 -9.47 -12.61
CA GLU A 146 8.32 -8.51 -13.71
C GLU A 146 7.11 -7.58 -13.72
N ASP A 147 5.90 -8.14 -13.61
CA ASP A 147 4.66 -7.36 -13.53
C ASP A 147 4.62 -6.47 -12.27
N TYR A 148 5.12 -6.99 -11.14
CA TYR A 148 5.21 -6.21 -9.91
C TYR A 148 6.20 -5.05 -10.04
N ASN A 149 7.34 -5.26 -10.70
CA ASN A 149 8.34 -4.23 -10.96
C ASN A 149 7.82 -3.16 -11.94
N GLN A 150 7.03 -3.54 -12.94
CA GLN A 150 6.33 -2.59 -13.81
C GLN A 150 5.38 -1.70 -13.00
N LEU A 151 4.59 -2.31 -12.09
CA LEU A 151 3.70 -1.57 -11.20
C LEU A 151 4.47 -0.63 -10.26
N GLY A 152 5.61 -1.07 -9.72
CA GLY A 152 6.50 -0.22 -8.93
C GLY A 152 7.04 0.97 -9.74
N THR A 153 7.42 0.74 -11.00
CA THR A 153 7.88 1.80 -11.91
C THR A 153 6.77 2.81 -12.19
N LEU A 154 5.53 2.36 -12.41
CA LEU A 154 4.37 3.23 -12.57
C LEU A 154 4.16 4.13 -11.35
N VAL A 155 4.21 3.57 -10.14
CA VAL A 155 4.08 4.34 -8.89
C VAL A 155 5.17 5.38 -8.79
N GLN A 156 6.45 5.01 -9.00
CA GLN A 156 7.56 5.95 -8.95
C GLN A 156 7.44 7.09 -9.97
N LYS A 157 7.02 6.78 -11.20
CA LYS A 157 6.79 7.81 -12.22
C LYS A 157 5.64 8.74 -11.88
N PHE A 158 4.60 8.24 -11.21
CA PHE A 158 3.48 9.06 -10.77
C PHE A 158 3.88 10.00 -9.63
N LEU A 159 4.72 9.54 -8.70
CA LEU A 159 5.20 10.35 -7.58
C LEU A 159 6.14 11.49 -8.00
N ASN A 160 6.93 11.26 -9.04
CA ASN A 160 7.90 12.23 -9.58
C ASN A 160 7.29 13.24 -10.59
N GLN A 161 5.96 13.25 -10.75
CA GLN A 161 5.23 14.28 -11.53
C GLN A 161 4.88 15.48 -10.67
#